data_AF-A0A3N6HNF1-F1
#
_entry.id   AF-A0A3N6HNF1-F1
#
_cell.length_a   1.000
_cell.length_b   1.000
_cell.length_c   1.000
_cell.angle_alpha   90.00
_cell.angle_beta   90.00
_cell.angle_gamma   90.00
#
_symmetry.space_group_name_H-M   'P 1'
#
loop_
_entity.id
_entity.type
_entity.pdbx_description
1 polymer ?
#
loop_
_entity_poly.entity_id
_entity_poly.type
_entity_poly.pdbx_seq_one_letter_code
_entity_poly.pdbx_strand_id
1 'polypeptide(L)'
;MANRSYLYSASTPPTAEANPEKIRCVSEHNWSIPLAHKLLVGRETDIVPSMIWNRRIGIAADFAGGATLLGDLLRVVGQGLPDDREFAECVARTTAHLDKQRDTCFVLETGEMVSLGDEDPEEAVQYLVSHDIPDAVTRAEAAIAGADDAWLASVRADWQNHFASFYSDALYFSFPGE
;
A
#
# COMPACT_ATOMS: atom_id res chain seq x y z
N MET A 1 -5.79 -5.35 20.64
CA MET A 1 -5.36 -4.53 19.48
C MET A 1 -4.97 -5.49 18.39
N ALA A 2 -5.44 -5.26 17.16
CA ALA A 2 -5.04 -6.06 16.00
C ALA A 2 -3.83 -5.38 15.36
N ASN A 3 -2.81 -6.15 14.99
CA ASN A 3 -1.64 -5.62 14.28
C ASN A 3 -2.06 -5.17 12.87
N ARG A 4 -1.58 -4.02 12.42
CA ARG A 4 -1.95 -3.43 11.13
C ARG A 4 -0.75 -2.93 10.33
N SER A 5 -0.95 -2.89 9.01
CA SER A 5 -0.20 -2.01 8.13
C SER A 5 -0.98 -0.69 7.95
N TYR A 6 -0.26 0.43 7.96
CA TYR A 6 -0.85 1.77 7.80
C TYR A 6 -0.23 2.45 6.58
N LEU A 7 -1.08 2.99 5.71
CA LEU A 7 -0.67 3.69 4.51
C LEU A 7 -1.15 5.14 4.60
N TYR A 8 -0.21 6.04 4.39
CA TYR A 8 -0.43 7.48 4.39
C TYR A 8 -0.04 8.09 3.05
N SER A 9 -0.57 9.28 2.78
CA SER A 9 -0.04 10.20 1.78
C SER A 9 0.63 11.37 2.51
N ALA A 10 1.70 11.89 1.91
CA ALA A 10 2.46 12.99 2.49
C ALA A 10 3.06 13.92 1.43
N SER A 11 3.35 15.15 1.85
CA SER A 11 3.99 16.17 1.00
C SER A 11 5.47 15.90 0.74
N THR A 12 6.12 15.15 1.63
CA THR A 12 7.52 14.73 1.55
C THR A 12 7.69 13.39 2.24
N PRO A 13 8.75 12.61 1.94
CA PRO A 13 9.12 11.48 2.78
C PRO A 13 9.55 11.94 4.18
N PRO A 14 9.34 11.12 5.23
CA PRO A 14 9.87 11.39 6.57
C PRO A 14 11.40 11.36 6.61
N THR A 15 11.97 12.12 7.54
CA THR A 15 13.42 12.20 7.78
C THR A 15 13.74 11.80 9.23
N ALA A 16 15.02 11.68 9.57
CA ALA A 16 15.40 11.33 10.94
C ALA A 16 15.08 12.48 11.92
N GLU A 17 14.95 13.70 11.40
CA GLU A 17 14.77 14.93 12.17
C GLU A 17 13.30 15.37 12.26
N ALA A 18 12.47 15.04 11.26
CA ALA A 18 11.11 15.52 11.18
C ALA A 18 10.17 14.63 10.34
N ASN A 19 8.90 14.63 10.76
CA ASN A 19 7.78 14.13 9.97
C ASN A 19 7.31 15.18 8.94
N PRO A 20 6.61 14.75 7.88
CA PRO A 20 6.03 15.67 6.89
C PRO A 20 5.00 16.61 7.50
N GLU A 21 4.89 17.84 6.97
CA GLU A 21 3.91 18.84 7.45
C GLU A 21 2.45 18.43 7.19
N LYS A 22 2.21 17.68 6.12
CA LYS A 22 0.88 17.18 5.75
C LYS A 22 0.96 15.67 5.64
N ILE A 23 0.13 15.01 6.45
CA ILE A 23 -0.01 13.56 6.47
C ILE A 23 -1.51 13.27 6.40
N ARG A 24 -1.92 12.38 5.50
CA ARG A 24 -3.32 11.97 5.41
C ARG A 24 -3.45 10.47 5.39
N CYS A 25 -4.45 9.95 6.10
CA CYS A 25 -4.76 8.53 6.10
C CYS A 25 -5.21 8.09 4.71
N VAL A 26 -4.53 7.10 4.13
CA VAL A 26 -4.98 6.46 2.90
C VAL A 26 -5.66 5.16 3.26
N SER A 27 -4.98 4.27 3.98
CA SER A 27 -5.53 2.95 4.25
C SER A 27 -4.93 2.25 5.46
N GLU A 28 -5.71 1.38 6.10
CA GLU A 28 -5.23 0.44 7.11
C GLU A 28 -5.66 -0.99 6.75
N HIS A 29 -4.82 -1.97 7.05
CA HIS A 29 -5.14 -3.38 6.84
C HIS A 29 -4.69 -4.25 8.01
N ASN A 30 -5.57 -5.11 8.51
CA ASN A 30 -5.26 -5.97 9.66
C ASN A 30 -4.46 -7.20 9.22
N TRP A 31 -3.50 -7.61 10.05
CA TRP A 31 -2.81 -8.91 9.98
C TRP A 31 -1.99 -9.20 8.72
N SER A 32 -1.89 -8.27 7.77
CA SER A 32 -1.03 -8.41 6.60
C SER A 32 -0.69 -7.07 5.95
N ILE A 33 0.25 -7.10 5.00
CA ILE A 33 0.50 -6.03 4.03
C ILE A 33 -0.16 -6.50 2.71
N PRO A 34 -1.36 -6.00 2.36
CA PRO A 34 -2.10 -6.49 1.21
C PRO A 34 -1.43 -6.10 -0.11
N LEU A 35 -1.80 -6.78 -1.20
CA LEU A 35 -1.29 -6.49 -2.54
C LEU A 35 -1.49 -5.01 -2.91
N ALA A 36 -2.64 -4.41 -2.57
CA ALA A 36 -2.89 -2.99 -2.79
C ALA A 36 -1.80 -2.10 -2.19
N HIS A 37 -1.40 -2.34 -0.94
CA HIS A 37 -0.36 -1.55 -0.28
C HIS A 37 0.99 -1.72 -0.98
N LYS A 38 1.37 -2.97 -1.29
CA LYS A 38 2.62 -3.27 -1.99
C LYS A 38 2.71 -2.54 -3.34
N LEU A 39 1.61 -2.49 -4.10
CA LEU A 39 1.58 -1.80 -5.39
C LEU A 39 1.59 -0.28 -5.25
N LEU A 40 0.88 0.27 -4.26
CA LEU A 40 0.86 1.70 -3.99
C LEU A 40 2.26 2.20 -3.61
N VAL A 41 3.08 1.39 -2.92
CA VAL A 41 4.50 1.72 -2.67
C VAL A 41 5.49 1.09 -3.64
N GLY A 42 5.03 0.65 -4.81
CA GLY A 42 5.85 -0.08 -5.78
C GLY A 42 6.64 0.76 -6.78
N ARG A 43 6.59 2.09 -6.70
CA ARG A 43 7.27 3.02 -7.62
C ARG A 43 8.20 3.94 -6.85
N GLU A 44 9.45 4.04 -7.32
CA GLU A 44 10.49 4.86 -6.68
C GLU A 44 10.59 4.57 -5.16
N THR A 45 10.53 3.29 -4.82
CA THR A 45 10.48 2.80 -3.43
C THR A 45 11.80 3.06 -2.71
N ASP A 46 11.72 3.64 -1.50
CA ASP A 46 12.86 3.81 -0.61
C ASP A 46 12.48 3.50 0.84
N ILE A 47 13.45 3.00 1.61
CA ILE A 47 13.30 2.76 3.05
C ILE A 47 13.60 4.06 3.77
N VAL A 48 12.65 4.52 4.57
CA VAL A 48 12.68 5.81 5.28
C VAL A 48 12.50 5.61 6.80
N PRO A 49 12.85 6.61 7.62
CA PRO A 49 12.45 6.62 9.02
C PRO A 49 10.93 6.44 9.16
N SER A 50 10.52 5.61 10.12
CA SER A 50 9.10 5.52 10.45
C SER A 50 8.63 6.78 11.17
N MET A 51 7.42 7.23 10.84
CA MET A 51 6.74 8.33 11.52
C MET A 51 6.15 7.91 12.88
N ILE A 52 6.03 6.60 13.12
CA ILE A 52 5.36 6.00 14.28
C ILE A 52 6.38 5.35 15.22
N TRP A 53 7.41 4.70 14.66
CA TRP A 53 8.43 3.97 15.40
C TRP A 53 9.79 4.64 15.24
N ASN A 54 10.60 4.63 16.31
CA ASN A 54 11.95 5.20 16.28
C ASN A 54 12.97 4.24 15.61
N ARG A 55 12.73 3.89 14.34
CA ARG A 55 13.54 2.98 13.51
C ARG A 55 13.37 3.28 12.01
N ARG A 56 14.29 2.81 11.18
CA ARG A 56 14.24 3.01 9.71
C ARG A 56 13.42 1.91 9.02
N ILE A 57 12.14 1.84 9.36
CA ILE A 57 11.20 0.77 8.93
C ILE A 57 9.97 1.30 8.17
N GLY A 58 9.95 2.58 7.80
CA GLY A 58 8.95 3.13 6.90
C GLY A 58 9.33 2.88 5.44
N ILE A 59 8.36 2.84 4.55
CA ILE A 59 8.58 2.72 3.10
C ILE A 59 7.91 3.88 2.39
N ALA A 60 8.67 4.73 1.71
CA ALA A 60 8.15 5.83 0.90
C ALA A 60 8.20 5.48 -0.59
N ALA A 61 7.29 6.06 -1.36
CA ALA A 61 7.16 5.80 -2.80
C ALA A 61 6.37 6.91 -3.52
N ASP A 62 6.51 6.98 -4.84
CA ASP A 62 5.78 7.93 -5.69
C ASP A 62 4.26 7.69 -5.64
N PHE A 63 3.50 8.73 -5.27
CA PHE A 63 2.05 8.62 -5.14
C PHE A 63 1.38 8.35 -6.50
N ALA A 64 1.75 9.13 -7.51
CA ALA A 64 1.05 9.12 -8.79
C ALA A 64 1.27 7.78 -9.52
N GLY A 65 2.50 7.28 -9.53
CA GLY A 65 2.90 6.02 -10.11
C GLY A 65 2.30 4.82 -9.40
N GLY A 66 2.28 4.82 -8.06
CA GLY A 66 1.64 3.77 -7.27
C GLY A 66 0.12 3.69 -7.52
N ALA A 67 -0.56 4.85 -7.50
CA ALA A 67 -2.00 4.92 -7.76
C ALA A 67 -2.35 4.49 -9.20
N THR A 68 -1.52 4.85 -10.18
CA THR A 68 -1.68 4.42 -11.58
C THR A 68 -1.54 2.91 -11.71
N LEU A 69 -0.50 2.32 -11.11
CA LEU A 69 -0.26 0.88 -11.14
C LEU A 69 -1.43 0.09 -10.53
N LEU A 70 -1.92 0.51 -9.35
CA LEU A 70 -3.08 -0.13 -8.73
C LEU A 70 -4.34 0.01 -9.61
N GLY A 71 -4.58 1.19 -10.16
CA GLY A 71 -5.73 1.45 -11.03
C GLY A 71 -5.75 0.57 -12.28
N ASP A 72 -4.60 0.39 -12.92
CA ASP A 72 -4.47 -0.49 -14.09
C ASP A 72 -4.68 -1.96 -13.73
N LEU A 73 -4.16 -2.41 -12.59
CA LEU A 73 -4.40 -3.77 -12.14
C LEU A 73 -5.89 -4.01 -11.83
N LEU A 74 -6.53 -3.10 -11.08
CA LEU A 74 -7.95 -3.21 -10.75
C LEU A 74 -8.82 -3.25 -12.02
N ARG A 75 -8.45 -2.50 -13.05
CA ARG A 75 -9.12 -2.53 -14.36
C ARG A 75 -9.05 -3.93 -15.00
N VAL A 76 -7.88 -4.57 -15.06
CA VAL A 76 -7.76 -5.91 -15.66
C VAL A 76 -8.35 -7.01 -14.78
N VAL A 77 -8.30 -6.87 -13.45
CA VAL A 77 -9.02 -7.76 -12.52
C VAL A 77 -10.52 -7.72 -12.81
N GLY A 78 -11.10 -6.51 -12.92
CA GLY A 78 -12.52 -6.30 -13.16
C GLY A 78 -13.06 -6.85 -14.48
N GLN A 79 -12.23 -6.99 -15.51
CA GLN A 79 -12.62 -7.63 -16.76
C GLN A 79 -13.07 -9.09 -16.58
N GLY A 80 -12.56 -9.77 -15.54
CA GLY A 80 -12.98 -11.13 -15.18
C GLY A 80 -14.07 -11.19 -14.11
N LEU A 81 -14.58 -10.04 -13.65
CA LEU A 81 -15.59 -9.92 -12.59
C LEU A 81 -16.72 -8.94 -13.00
N PRO A 82 -17.30 -9.02 -14.21
CA PRO A 82 -18.20 -7.99 -14.73
C PRO A 82 -19.51 -7.81 -13.92
N ASP A 83 -19.96 -8.86 -13.24
CA ASP A 83 -21.19 -8.86 -12.44
C ASP A 83 -20.92 -8.77 -10.92
N ASP A 84 -19.66 -8.65 -10.50
CA ASP A 84 -19.29 -8.51 -9.09
C ASP A 84 -19.45 -7.05 -8.65
N ARG A 85 -20.62 -6.77 -8.08
CA ARG A 85 -20.97 -5.44 -7.58
C ARG A 85 -20.08 -5.00 -6.41
N GLU A 86 -19.67 -5.93 -5.55
CA GLU A 86 -18.82 -5.61 -4.39
C GLU A 86 -17.43 -5.20 -4.85
N PHE A 87 -16.88 -5.89 -5.87
CA PHE A 87 -15.63 -5.49 -6.49
C PHE A 87 -15.74 -4.11 -7.13
N ALA A 88 -16.79 -3.85 -7.91
CA ALA A 88 -17.01 -2.54 -8.54
C ALA A 88 -17.12 -1.39 -7.51
N GLU A 89 -17.83 -1.61 -6.40
CA GLU A 89 -17.93 -0.67 -5.29
C GLU A 89 -16.57 -0.46 -4.60
N CYS A 90 -15.80 -1.53 -4.41
CA CYS A 90 -14.45 -1.46 -3.85
C CYS A 90 -13.52 -0.62 -4.74
N VAL A 91 -13.54 -0.82 -6.06
CA VAL A 91 -12.77 -0.02 -7.02
C VAL A 91 -13.17 1.44 -6.94
N ALA A 92 -14.46 1.75 -7.05
CA ALA A 92 -14.96 3.12 -7.02
C ALA A 92 -14.58 3.85 -5.72
N ARG A 93 -14.75 3.19 -4.56
CA ARG A 93 -14.36 3.74 -3.27
C ARG A 93 -12.86 3.97 -3.18
N THR A 94 -12.05 3.00 -3.62
CA THR A 94 -10.59 3.09 -3.60
C THR A 94 -10.11 4.25 -4.46
N THR A 95 -10.56 4.35 -5.71
CA THR A 95 -10.15 5.41 -6.63
C THR A 95 -10.58 6.79 -6.14
N ALA A 96 -11.82 6.94 -5.64
CA ALA A 96 -12.29 8.21 -5.10
C ALA A 96 -11.49 8.63 -3.85
N HIS A 97 -11.16 7.68 -2.98
CA HIS A 97 -10.35 7.96 -1.79
C HIS A 97 -8.92 8.36 -2.15
N LEU A 98 -8.27 7.64 -3.07
CA LEU A 98 -6.93 8.00 -3.55
C LEU A 98 -6.91 9.40 -4.18
N ASP A 99 -7.93 9.78 -4.95
CA ASP A 99 -7.99 11.12 -5.52
C ASP A 99 -8.16 12.21 -4.44
N LYS A 100 -9.00 11.94 -3.43
CA LYS A 100 -9.20 12.83 -2.28
C LYS A 100 -7.93 12.99 -1.44
N GLN A 101 -7.17 11.92 -1.25
CA GLN A 101 -5.95 11.87 -0.43
C GLN A 101 -4.68 12.09 -1.27
N ARG A 102 -4.79 12.68 -2.46
CA ARG A 102 -3.65 12.90 -3.34
C ARG A 102 -2.62 13.83 -2.70
N ASP A 103 -1.36 13.38 -2.69
CA ASP A 103 -0.21 14.19 -2.34
C ASP A 103 1.03 13.71 -3.12
N THR A 104 2.24 14.06 -2.66
CA THR A 104 3.49 13.82 -3.38
C THR A 104 3.94 12.36 -3.28
N CYS A 105 3.91 11.77 -2.09
CA CYS A 105 4.37 10.40 -1.87
C CYS A 105 3.40 9.60 -1.01
N PHE A 106 3.46 8.28 -1.13
CA PHE A 106 2.96 7.37 -0.11
C PHE A 106 4.00 7.14 0.97
N VAL A 107 3.54 6.85 2.19
CA VAL A 107 4.36 6.31 3.29
C VAL A 107 3.63 5.11 3.88
N LEU A 108 4.22 3.92 3.75
CA LEU A 108 3.74 2.68 4.32
C LEU A 108 4.50 2.37 5.61
N GLU A 109 3.74 2.16 6.66
CA GLU A 109 4.17 1.88 8.02
C GLU A 109 3.83 0.42 8.35
N THR A 110 4.87 -0.43 8.44
CA THR A 110 4.72 -1.89 8.59
C THR A 110 5.17 -2.41 9.95
N GLY A 111 5.51 -1.54 10.90
CA GLY A 111 6.15 -1.91 12.16
C GLY A 111 5.43 -3.00 12.95
N GLU A 112 4.10 -2.97 13.03
CA GLU A 112 3.33 -4.04 13.70
C GLU A 112 3.34 -5.37 12.94
N MET A 113 3.59 -5.36 11.62
CA MET A 113 3.69 -6.57 10.79
C MET A 113 5.07 -7.20 10.90
N VAL A 114 6.12 -6.39 10.73
CA VAL A 114 7.50 -6.87 10.75
C VAL A 114 7.95 -7.29 12.15
N SER A 115 7.32 -6.76 13.20
CA SER A 115 7.59 -7.14 14.58
C SER A 115 6.86 -8.42 15.03
N LEU A 116 6.12 -9.09 14.15
CA LEU A 116 5.48 -10.39 14.47
C LEU A 116 6.42 -11.58 14.31
N GLY A 117 7.47 -11.43 13.52
CA GLY A 117 8.52 -12.42 13.36
C GLY A 117 9.59 -12.31 14.44
N ASP A 118 10.47 -13.32 14.47
CA ASP A 118 11.68 -13.31 15.32
C ASP A 118 12.86 -12.56 14.65
N GLU A 119 12.67 -12.07 13.41
CA GLU A 119 13.67 -11.33 12.64
C GLU A 119 13.77 -9.85 13.07
N ASP A 120 14.89 -9.19 12.73
CA ASP A 120 15.01 -7.75 12.95
C ASP A 120 14.00 -7.01 12.05
N PRO A 121 13.16 -6.11 12.59
CA PRO A 121 12.26 -5.28 11.80
C PRO A 121 12.91 -4.55 10.61
N GLU A 122 14.17 -4.13 10.73
CA GLU A 122 14.87 -3.48 9.60
C GLU A 122 15.26 -4.48 8.51
N GLU A 123 15.65 -5.70 8.86
CA GLU A 123 15.90 -6.79 7.90
C GLU A 123 14.62 -7.21 7.18
N ALA A 124 13.51 -7.29 7.91
CA ALA A 124 12.20 -7.59 7.36
C ALA A 124 11.74 -6.54 6.33
N VAL A 125 11.90 -5.25 6.64
CA VAL A 125 11.60 -4.16 5.69
C VAL A 125 12.55 -4.18 4.49
N GLN A 126 13.83 -4.47 4.72
CA GLN A 126 14.79 -4.65 3.63
C GLN A 126 14.35 -5.77 2.68
N TYR A 127 13.87 -6.90 3.21
CA TYR A 127 13.32 -7.99 2.40
C TYR A 127 12.08 -7.54 1.63
N LEU A 128 11.15 -6.83 2.28
CA LEU A 128 9.95 -6.31 1.63
C LEU A 128 10.27 -5.44 0.41
N VAL A 129 11.22 -4.51 0.54
CA VAL A 129 11.61 -3.57 -0.52
C VAL A 129 12.44 -4.24 -1.61
N SER A 130 13.26 -5.24 -1.28
CA SER A 130 14.15 -5.89 -2.25
C SER A 130 13.52 -7.08 -2.98
N HIS A 131 12.47 -7.69 -2.44
CA HIS A 131 11.86 -8.90 -2.98
C HIS A 131 10.34 -8.77 -3.13
N ASP A 132 9.60 -8.71 -2.02
CA ASP A 132 8.13 -8.81 -2.05
C ASP A 132 7.45 -7.73 -2.90
N ILE A 133 7.85 -6.47 -2.73
CA ILE A 133 7.27 -5.34 -3.47
C ILE A 133 7.66 -5.43 -4.96
N PRO A 134 8.95 -5.58 -5.35
CA PRO A 134 9.34 -5.79 -6.74
C PRO A 134 8.65 -6.98 -7.41
N ASP A 135 8.51 -8.11 -6.72
CA ASP A 135 7.83 -9.30 -7.23
C ASP A 135 6.35 -9.01 -7.48
N ALA A 136 5.66 -8.35 -6.53
CA ALA A 136 4.27 -7.95 -6.68
C ALA A 136 4.07 -6.99 -7.87
N VAL A 137 4.96 -6.01 -8.03
CA VAL A 137 4.95 -5.06 -9.16
C VAL A 137 5.15 -5.80 -10.48
N THR A 138 6.16 -6.67 -10.56
CA THR A 138 6.47 -7.44 -11.78
C THR A 138 5.28 -8.29 -12.22
N ARG A 139 4.62 -8.98 -11.28
CA ARG A 139 3.43 -9.79 -11.58
C ARG A 139 2.23 -8.93 -11.98
N ALA A 140 2.03 -7.80 -11.32
CA ALA A 140 0.98 -6.85 -11.71
C ALA A 140 1.20 -6.33 -13.14
N GLU A 141 2.40 -5.90 -13.48
CA GLU A 141 2.74 -5.44 -14.83
C GLU A 141 2.57 -6.54 -15.88
N ALA A 142 3.03 -7.76 -15.59
CA ALA A 142 2.83 -8.91 -16.46
C ALA A 142 1.34 -9.20 -16.68
N ALA A 143 0.52 -9.18 -15.63
CA ALA A 143 -0.93 -9.35 -15.74
C ALA A 143 -1.61 -8.23 -16.52
N ILE A 144 -1.21 -6.97 -16.30
CA ILE A 144 -1.70 -5.80 -17.05
C ILE A 144 -1.37 -5.94 -18.55
N ALA A 145 -0.21 -6.49 -18.88
CA ALA A 145 0.23 -6.79 -20.24
C ALA A 145 -0.38 -8.08 -20.84
N GLY A 146 -1.17 -8.83 -20.07
CA GLY A 146 -1.79 -10.10 -20.52
C GLY A 146 -0.83 -11.30 -20.54
N ALA A 147 0.20 -11.29 -19.70
CA ALA A 147 1.26 -12.30 -19.66
C ALA A 147 1.27 -13.18 -18.39
N ASP A 148 0.46 -12.89 -17.36
CA ASP A 148 0.33 -13.71 -16.14
C ASP A 148 -1.15 -13.98 -15.79
N ASP A 149 -1.86 -14.65 -16.71
CA ASP A 149 -3.28 -14.99 -16.56
C ASP A 149 -3.56 -15.87 -15.35
N ALA A 150 -2.63 -16.79 -15.03
CA ALA A 150 -2.78 -17.70 -13.90
C ALA A 150 -2.74 -16.94 -12.56
N TRP A 151 -1.81 -16.01 -12.41
CA TRP A 151 -1.78 -15.14 -11.24
C TRP A 151 -2.99 -14.21 -11.20
N LEU A 152 -3.36 -13.60 -12.33
CA LEU A 152 -4.53 -12.73 -12.40
C LEU A 152 -5.83 -13.46 -12.00
N ALA A 153 -5.97 -14.73 -12.39
CA ALA A 153 -7.07 -15.58 -11.95
C ALA A 153 -7.04 -15.81 -10.43
N SER A 154 -5.87 -16.02 -9.83
CA SER A 154 -5.73 -16.15 -8.38
C SER A 154 -6.09 -14.85 -7.64
N VAL A 155 -5.68 -13.70 -8.17
CA VAL A 155 -6.02 -12.38 -7.61
C VAL A 155 -7.53 -12.13 -7.67
N ARG A 156 -8.20 -12.53 -8.75
CA ARG A 156 -9.67 -12.43 -8.87
C ARG A 156 -10.38 -13.32 -7.86
N ALA A 157 -9.87 -14.53 -7.63
CA ALA A 157 -10.47 -15.50 -6.72
C ALA A 157 -10.41 -15.05 -5.25
N ASP A 158 -9.45 -14.18 -4.90
CA ASP A 158 -9.23 -13.70 -3.53
C ASP A 158 -9.08 -12.16 -3.47
N TRP A 159 -9.87 -11.45 -4.28
CA TRP A 159 -9.70 -10.01 -4.47
C TRP A 159 -9.92 -9.22 -3.17
N GLN A 160 -10.77 -9.70 -2.27
CA GLN A 160 -11.07 -9.04 -0.99
C GLN A 160 -9.81 -8.95 -0.13
N ASN A 161 -9.03 -10.03 -0.01
CA ASN A 161 -7.79 -10.01 0.77
C ASN A 161 -6.73 -9.10 0.14
N HIS A 162 -6.80 -8.87 -1.18
CA HIS A 162 -5.87 -8.02 -1.89
C HIS A 162 -6.23 -6.53 -1.86
N PHE A 163 -7.53 -6.19 -1.87
CA PHE A 163 -7.99 -4.82 -2.12
C PHE A 163 -8.98 -4.27 -1.07
N ALA A 164 -9.64 -5.12 -0.28
CA ALA A 164 -10.65 -4.69 0.69
C ALA A 164 -10.04 -4.18 2.01
N SER A 165 -9.14 -3.20 1.90
CA SER A 165 -8.56 -2.49 3.04
C SER A 165 -9.52 -1.41 3.57
N PHE A 166 -9.28 -0.97 4.81
CA PHE A 166 -10.01 0.16 5.38
C PHE A 166 -9.47 1.44 4.77
N TYR A 167 -10.31 2.24 4.11
CA TYR A 167 -9.97 3.57 3.58
C TYR A 167 -10.70 4.60 4.43
N SER A 168 -9.95 5.48 5.08
CA SER A 168 -10.45 6.39 6.12
C SER A 168 -9.87 7.77 5.96
N ASP A 169 -10.63 8.79 6.37
CA ASP A 169 -10.15 10.17 6.47
C ASP A 169 -9.48 10.45 7.82
N ALA A 170 -9.73 9.62 8.83
CA ALA A 170 -9.19 9.76 10.16
C ALA A 170 -7.86 9.00 10.27
N LEU A 171 -6.86 9.65 10.87
CA LEU A 171 -5.61 9.03 11.23
C LEU A 171 -5.79 8.22 12.51
N TYR A 172 -5.28 6.99 12.52
CA TYR A 172 -5.22 6.18 13.74
C TYR A 172 -4.17 6.70 14.72
N PHE A 173 -3.03 7.17 14.21
CA PHE A 173 -1.99 7.84 14.99
C PHE A 173 -2.08 9.35 14.82
N SER A 174 -2.03 10.10 15.92
CA SER A 174 -1.89 11.55 15.88
C SER A 174 -0.42 11.93 15.65
N PHE A 175 -0.16 12.78 14.66
CA PHE A 175 1.17 13.32 14.42
C PHE A 175 1.29 14.75 14.95
N PRO A 176 2.45 15.17 15.51
CA PRO A 176 2.61 16.52 16.03
C PRO A 176 2.45 17.57 14.91
N GLY A 177 1.52 18.50 15.06
CA GLY A 177 1.27 19.57 14.08
C GLY A 177 -0.16 19.64 13.54
N GLU A 178 -1.01 18.65 13.88
CA GLU A 178 -2.47 18.68 13.65
C GLU A 178 -3.28 19.06 14.90
#